data_AF-A0A2B4R6T1-F1
#
_entry.id   AF-A0A2B4R6T1-F1
#
_cell.length_a   1.000
_cell.length_b   1.000
_cell.length_c   1.000
_cell.angle_alpha   90.00
_cell.angle_beta   90.00
_cell.angle_gamma   90.00
#
_symmetry.space_group_name_H-M   'P 1'
#
loop_
_entity.id
_entity.type
_entity.pdbx_description
1 polymer ?
#
loop_
_entity_poly.entity_id
_entity_poly.type
_entity_poly.pdbx_seq_one_letter_code
_entity_poly.pdbx_strand_id
1 'polypeptide(L)'
;FAHQVFLEALKPYIEPGVIIVGLPGASGLEFQVRGILGEKANTCTVMNFESLPWACRLGEFGKKCDVLGTKDSMVGAMQVGRDAAPKKDPVTPLQSLIGDHPRLKVSGHLIGMTLMNPNAYAHPSIMFAQWEGWDGKPLDEAPLFYTGLSELAAEVLSSASDEVLKVSKAVSEKSGVDTSQVTSIYDLLVKFYSHEMSDTSSLRSCFCTNAAYQGLKHPMKEHNKHSFVPDFSHRYLTEDVPYGLAVIWGIAEIVQVDTPTIDKILLWAQEKMGKEYLVGSKLQGKDVLSTRAPQSYGLTSLDAIL
;
A
#
# COMPACT_ATOMS: atom_id res chain seq x y z
N PHE A 1 7.00 -7.73 -4.17
CA PHE A 1 8.10 -8.54 -4.72
C PHE A 1 7.99 -10.01 -4.33
N ALA A 2 8.12 -10.38 -3.05
CA ALA A 2 8.23 -11.80 -2.66
C ALA A 2 6.97 -12.67 -2.84
N HIS A 3 5.73 -12.12 -2.77
CA HIS A 3 4.53 -12.99 -2.82
C HIS A 3 4.39 -13.74 -4.14
N GLN A 4 4.85 -13.20 -5.28
CA GLN A 4 4.79 -13.89 -6.57
C GLN A 4 5.56 -15.22 -6.51
N VAL A 5 6.80 -15.19 -5.99
CA VAL A 5 7.66 -16.37 -5.86
C VAL A 5 6.97 -17.45 -5.03
N PHE A 6 6.34 -17.07 -3.92
CA PHE A 6 5.59 -18.02 -3.08
C PHE A 6 4.33 -18.56 -3.78
N LEU A 7 3.55 -17.70 -4.43
CA LEU A 7 2.33 -18.11 -5.13
C LEU A 7 2.63 -19.07 -6.29
N GLU A 8 3.68 -18.81 -7.06
CA GLU A 8 4.14 -19.70 -8.13
C GLU A 8 4.61 -21.05 -7.58
N ALA A 9 5.40 -21.05 -6.50
CA ALA A 9 5.88 -22.27 -5.86
C ALA A 9 4.75 -23.09 -5.24
N LEU A 10 3.73 -22.44 -4.67
CA LEU A 10 2.60 -23.09 -4.02
C LEU A 10 1.50 -23.52 -5.00
N LYS A 11 1.42 -22.91 -6.18
CA LYS A 11 0.39 -23.16 -7.21
C LYS A 11 0.05 -24.65 -7.43
N PRO A 12 1.01 -25.59 -7.60
CA PRO A 12 0.67 -27.00 -7.81
C PRO A 12 0.06 -27.68 -6.58
N TYR A 13 0.28 -27.16 -5.37
CA TYR A 13 -0.13 -27.77 -4.10
C TYR A 13 -1.39 -27.15 -3.48
N ILE A 14 -1.86 -25.99 -3.99
CA ILE A 14 -3.09 -25.37 -3.51
C ILE A 14 -4.28 -26.31 -3.78
N GLU A 15 -5.12 -26.55 -2.77
CA GLU A 15 -6.35 -27.35 -2.92
C GLU A 15 -7.58 -26.43 -2.93
N PRO A 16 -8.73 -26.88 -3.48
CA PRO A 16 -9.97 -26.14 -3.35
C PRO A 16 -10.34 -25.85 -1.89
N GLY A 17 -10.76 -24.61 -1.62
CA GLY A 17 -11.13 -24.13 -0.29
C GLY A 17 -9.96 -23.64 0.57
N VAL A 18 -8.73 -23.58 0.02
CA VAL A 18 -7.58 -22.97 0.70
C VAL A 18 -7.82 -21.48 0.94
N ILE A 19 -7.34 -21.01 2.10
CA ILE A 19 -7.38 -19.60 2.48
C ILE A 19 -5.97 -19.02 2.30
N ILE A 20 -5.84 -18.03 1.42
CA ILE A 20 -4.61 -17.27 1.17
C ILE A 20 -4.71 -15.96 1.93
N VAL A 21 -3.80 -15.72 2.88
CA VAL A 21 -3.82 -14.55 3.75
C VAL A 21 -2.60 -13.65 3.49
N GLY A 22 -2.85 -12.41 3.12
CA GLY A 22 -1.85 -11.34 3.14
C GLY A 22 -1.84 -10.61 4.48
N LEU A 23 -0.72 -10.70 5.22
CA LEU A 23 -0.58 -10.13 6.55
C LEU A 23 0.76 -9.37 6.73
N PRO A 24 0.92 -8.19 6.12
CA PRO A 24 -0.01 -7.50 5.21
C PRO A 24 0.12 -8.01 3.76
N GLY A 25 -0.95 -7.89 2.97
CA GLY A 25 -0.91 -8.22 1.54
C GLY A 25 -0.43 -7.08 0.65
N ALA A 26 -0.48 -5.84 1.14
CA ALA A 26 -0.33 -4.60 0.37
C ALA A 26 -1.38 -4.49 -0.76
N SER A 27 -1.24 -3.51 -1.64
CA SER A 27 -2.18 -3.28 -2.75
C SER A 27 -2.03 -4.35 -3.84
N GLY A 28 -3.16 -4.81 -4.38
CA GLY A 28 -3.23 -5.70 -5.54
C GLY A 28 -2.81 -7.15 -5.27
N LEU A 29 -2.86 -7.60 -4.01
CA LEU A 29 -2.61 -9.02 -3.68
C LEU A 29 -3.60 -9.93 -4.42
N GLU A 30 -4.88 -9.57 -4.42
CA GLU A 30 -5.96 -10.28 -5.07
C GLU A 30 -5.77 -10.39 -6.59
N PHE A 31 -5.26 -9.33 -7.23
CA PHE A 31 -4.93 -9.35 -8.66
C PHE A 31 -3.77 -10.30 -8.94
N GLN A 32 -2.73 -10.28 -8.10
CA GLN A 32 -1.61 -11.19 -8.21
C GLN A 32 -2.00 -12.65 -8.00
N VAL A 33 -2.88 -12.93 -7.03
CA VAL A 33 -3.42 -14.28 -6.81
C VAL A 33 -4.19 -14.75 -8.05
N ARG A 34 -5.10 -13.93 -8.59
CA ARG A 34 -5.87 -14.27 -9.80
C ARG A 34 -4.96 -14.47 -11.01
N GLY A 35 -4.03 -13.55 -11.26
CA GLY A 35 -3.12 -13.63 -12.40
C GLY A 35 -2.21 -14.87 -12.37
N ILE A 36 -1.73 -15.26 -11.20
CA ILE A 36 -0.83 -16.43 -11.07
C ILE A 36 -1.62 -17.74 -11.06
N LEU A 37 -2.73 -17.82 -10.32
CA LEU A 37 -3.49 -19.06 -10.15
C LEU A 37 -4.49 -19.33 -11.28
N GLY A 38 -4.89 -18.32 -12.06
CA GLY A 38 -5.91 -18.42 -13.10
C GLY A 38 -7.26 -18.87 -12.51
N GLU A 39 -7.96 -19.76 -13.20
CA GLU A 39 -9.24 -20.34 -12.74
C GLU A 39 -9.17 -20.94 -11.33
N LYS A 40 -8.01 -21.45 -10.92
CA LYS A 40 -7.82 -22.02 -9.57
C LYS A 40 -8.05 -20.97 -8.47
N ALA A 41 -7.86 -19.69 -8.75
CA ALA A 41 -8.18 -18.60 -7.82
C ALA A 41 -9.66 -18.60 -7.41
N ASN A 42 -10.59 -19.04 -8.27
CA ASN A 42 -12.02 -19.10 -7.95
C ASN A 42 -12.33 -20.15 -6.87
N THR A 43 -11.42 -21.10 -6.63
CA THR A 43 -11.53 -22.09 -5.55
C THR A 43 -10.83 -21.65 -4.26
N CYS A 44 -10.18 -20.48 -4.25
CA CYS A 44 -9.44 -19.98 -3.11
C CYS A 44 -10.19 -18.84 -2.43
N THR A 45 -10.16 -18.80 -1.10
CA THR A 45 -10.54 -17.61 -0.35
C THR A 45 -9.31 -16.74 -0.18
N VAL A 46 -9.40 -15.45 -0.48
CA VAL A 46 -8.31 -14.49 -0.31
C VAL A 46 -8.67 -13.52 0.80
N MET A 47 -7.75 -13.32 1.75
CA MET A 47 -7.85 -12.32 2.81
C MET A 47 -6.68 -11.35 2.72
N ASN A 48 -6.93 -10.08 2.96
CA ASN A 48 -5.90 -9.05 2.99
C ASN A 48 -6.11 -8.12 4.19
N PHE A 49 -5.04 -7.79 4.90
CA PHE A 49 -5.06 -6.95 6.09
C PHE A 49 -4.19 -5.70 5.92
N GLU A 50 -4.60 -4.62 6.60
CA GLU A 50 -4.03 -3.27 6.42
C GLU A 50 -2.55 -3.15 6.81
N SER A 51 -2.04 -4.01 7.70
CA SER A 51 -0.67 -3.90 8.23
C SER A 51 -0.21 -5.17 8.96
N LEU A 52 1.00 -5.16 9.51
CA LEU A 52 1.49 -6.21 10.42
C LEU A 52 0.78 -6.15 11.80
N PRO A 53 0.48 -7.29 12.44
CA PRO A 53 -0.11 -7.32 13.79
C PRO A 53 0.80 -6.75 14.88
N TRP A 54 2.11 -6.89 14.69
CA TRP A 54 3.12 -6.55 15.67
C TRP A 54 4.14 -5.57 15.10
N ALA A 55 4.61 -4.65 15.95
CA ALA A 55 5.90 -4.02 15.77
C ALA A 55 6.96 -4.96 16.36
N CYS A 56 7.76 -5.60 15.51
CA CYS A 56 8.77 -6.56 15.94
C CYS A 56 10.15 -6.29 15.33
N ARG A 57 11.18 -6.81 15.99
CA ARG A 57 12.57 -6.73 15.56
C ARG A 57 13.24 -8.08 15.72
N LEU A 58 14.05 -8.43 14.73
CA LEU A 58 14.88 -9.61 14.80
C LEU A 58 15.95 -9.40 15.88
N GLY A 59 16.02 -10.31 16.85
CA GLY A 59 17.09 -10.36 17.84
C GLY A 59 18.20 -11.31 17.38
N GLU A 60 17.84 -12.57 17.13
CA GLU A 60 18.76 -13.60 16.63
C GLU A 60 18.10 -14.42 15.51
N PHE A 61 18.77 -14.51 14.36
CA PHE A 61 18.27 -15.22 13.19
C PHE A 61 17.92 -16.69 13.50
N GLY A 62 16.68 -17.07 13.22
CA GLY A 62 16.17 -18.43 13.43
C GLY A 62 15.93 -18.83 14.89
N LYS A 63 16.14 -17.92 15.87
CA LYS A 63 16.01 -18.26 17.30
C LYS A 63 15.19 -17.27 18.12
N LYS A 64 15.32 -15.96 17.87
CA LYS A 64 14.71 -14.93 18.72
C LYS A 64 14.18 -13.73 17.92
N CYS A 65 12.95 -13.33 18.22
CA CYS A 65 12.32 -12.10 17.76
C CYS A 65 11.72 -11.37 18.97
N ASP A 66 11.92 -10.05 19.04
CA ASP A 66 11.36 -9.20 20.08
C ASP A 66 10.10 -8.52 19.54
N VAL A 67 8.97 -8.70 20.25
CA VAL A 67 7.72 -7.98 19.99
C VAL A 67 7.72 -6.72 20.84
N LEU A 68 7.82 -5.56 20.19
CA LEU A 68 7.86 -4.24 20.83
C LEU A 68 6.45 -3.71 21.14
N GLY A 69 5.45 -4.16 20.39
CA GLY A 69 4.06 -3.79 20.59
C GLY A 69 3.11 -4.61 19.71
N THR A 70 1.89 -4.80 20.22
CA THR A 70 0.80 -5.50 19.54
C THR A 70 -0.36 -4.53 19.36
N LYS A 71 -0.95 -4.48 18.17
CA LYS A 71 -2.13 -3.64 17.93
C LYS A 71 -3.35 -4.16 18.70
N ASP A 72 -4.26 -3.28 19.09
CA ASP A 72 -5.51 -3.68 19.72
C ASP A 72 -6.48 -4.36 18.75
N SER A 73 -6.56 -3.84 17.52
CA SER A 73 -7.38 -4.40 16.44
C SER A 73 -6.76 -4.15 15.07
N MET A 74 -7.18 -4.93 14.09
CA MET A 74 -6.79 -4.77 12.69
C MET A 74 -7.98 -4.92 11.77
N VAL A 75 -8.00 -4.13 10.70
CA VAL A 75 -8.98 -4.23 9.63
C VAL A 75 -8.42 -5.05 8.48
N GLY A 76 -9.26 -5.92 7.94
CA GLY A 76 -9.01 -6.61 6.68
C GLY A 76 -10.29 -6.78 5.88
N ALA A 77 -10.16 -7.29 4.67
CA ALA A 77 -11.27 -7.72 3.84
C ALA A 77 -11.00 -9.13 3.32
N MET A 78 -12.05 -9.78 2.85
CA MET A 78 -12.00 -11.14 2.36
C MET A 78 -12.88 -11.29 1.13
N GLN A 79 -12.41 -12.09 0.18
CA GLN A 79 -13.21 -12.64 -0.89
C GLN A 79 -13.25 -14.15 -0.77
N VAL A 80 -14.45 -14.70 -0.61
CA VAL A 80 -14.66 -16.15 -0.53
C VAL A 80 -14.56 -16.75 -1.94
N GLY A 81 -13.94 -17.92 -2.05
CA GLY A 81 -13.87 -18.67 -3.30
C GLY A 81 -15.28 -18.94 -3.86
N ARG A 82 -15.51 -18.57 -5.13
CA ARG A 82 -16.79 -18.73 -5.83
C ARG A 82 -17.13 -20.20 -6.09
N ASP A 83 -16.11 -21.01 -6.38
CA ASP A 83 -16.27 -22.41 -6.80
C ASP A 83 -16.00 -23.42 -5.66
N ALA A 84 -15.43 -22.94 -4.55
CA ALA A 84 -15.22 -23.74 -3.35
C ALA A 84 -15.18 -22.86 -2.10
N ALA A 85 -16.17 -23.04 -1.23
CA ALA A 85 -16.17 -22.38 0.08
C ALA A 85 -15.12 -23.03 1.02
N PRO A 86 -14.50 -22.25 1.92
CA PRO A 86 -13.59 -22.79 2.91
C PRO A 86 -14.33 -23.70 3.89
N LYS A 87 -13.69 -24.78 4.34
CA LYS A 87 -14.28 -25.78 5.27
C LYS A 87 -14.59 -25.23 6.66
N LYS A 88 -13.99 -24.10 7.02
CA LYS A 88 -14.16 -23.40 8.30
C LYS A 88 -14.32 -21.91 8.00
N ASP A 89 -14.94 -21.18 8.93
CA ASP A 89 -14.84 -19.72 8.94
C ASP A 89 -13.35 -19.32 8.88
N PRO A 90 -12.92 -18.51 7.89
CA PRO A 90 -11.51 -18.14 7.74
C PRO A 90 -10.95 -17.27 8.87
N VAL A 91 -11.80 -16.45 9.51
CA VAL A 91 -11.36 -15.46 10.50
C VAL A 91 -11.01 -16.12 11.83
N THR A 92 -11.85 -17.04 12.31
CA THR A 92 -11.68 -17.74 13.60
C THR A 92 -10.32 -18.45 13.76
N PRO A 93 -9.86 -19.32 12.83
CA PRO A 93 -8.57 -19.99 12.97
C PRO A 93 -7.41 -19.01 12.88
N LEU A 94 -7.51 -17.97 12.05
CA LEU A 94 -6.48 -16.93 11.96
C LEU A 94 -6.38 -16.14 13.28
N GLN A 95 -7.52 -15.75 13.86
CA GLN A 95 -7.55 -15.12 15.19
C GLN A 95 -6.93 -16.03 16.26
N SER A 96 -7.26 -17.33 16.25
CA SER A 96 -6.68 -18.29 17.19
C SER A 96 -5.17 -18.45 17.07
N LEU A 97 -4.61 -18.31 15.86
CA LEU A 97 -3.16 -18.36 15.63
C LEU A 97 -2.45 -17.09 16.08
N ILE A 98 -3.12 -15.93 15.95
CA ILE A 98 -2.58 -14.63 16.36
C ILE A 98 -2.69 -14.43 17.88
N GLY A 99 -3.72 -14.96 18.51
CA GLY A 99 -4.04 -14.78 19.94
C GLY A 99 -5.15 -13.75 20.16
N ASP A 100 -5.28 -13.23 21.38
CA ASP A 100 -6.37 -12.31 21.76
C ASP A 100 -6.30 -10.95 21.06
N HIS A 101 -5.09 -10.52 20.71
CA HIS A 101 -4.82 -9.24 20.06
C HIS A 101 -3.80 -9.36 18.92
N PRO A 102 -3.96 -8.61 17.82
CA PRO A 102 -5.11 -7.74 17.52
C PRO A 102 -6.40 -8.52 17.25
N ARG A 103 -7.54 -7.93 17.63
CA ARG A 103 -8.85 -8.39 17.19
C ARG A 103 -9.02 -8.12 15.69
N LEU A 104 -9.20 -9.17 14.91
CA LEU A 104 -9.38 -9.10 13.47
C LEU A 104 -10.83 -8.68 13.14
N LYS A 105 -10.97 -7.58 12.41
CA LYS A 105 -12.24 -7.06 11.92
C LYS A 105 -12.24 -7.17 10.40
N VAL A 106 -12.95 -8.17 9.87
CA VAL A 106 -13.02 -8.41 8.42
C VAL A 106 -14.32 -7.86 7.88
N SER A 107 -14.23 -6.87 6.99
CA SER A 107 -15.38 -6.16 6.43
C SER A 107 -15.04 -5.56 5.06
N GLY A 108 -16.07 -5.26 4.26
CA GLY A 108 -15.91 -4.64 2.94
C GLY A 108 -15.26 -5.56 1.91
N HIS A 109 -14.91 -4.96 0.77
CA HIS A 109 -14.32 -5.65 -0.39
C HIS A 109 -12.79 -5.56 -0.41
N LEU A 110 -12.09 -6.54 -1.01
CA LEU A 110 -10.62 -6.54 -1.13
C LEU A 110 -10.07 -5.30 -1.85
N ILE A 111 -10.79 -4.79 -2.86
CA ILE A 111 -10.42 -3.53 -3.52
C ILE A 111 -10.34 -2.37 -2.53
N GLY A 112 -11.27 -2.31 -1.57
CA GLY A 112 -11.20 -1.27 -0.54
C GLY A 112 -9.94 -1.40 0.32
N MET A 113 -9.45 -2.62 0.59
CA MET A 113 -8.15 -2.82 1.24
C MET A 113 -6.98 -2.43 0.35
N THR A 114 -7.07 -2.70 -0.95
CA THR A 114 -6.05 -2.32 -1.94
C THR A 114 -5.92 -0.80 -2.07
N LEU A 115 -7.04 -0.06 -2.00
CA LEU A 115 -7.08 1.40 -2.01
C LEU A 115 -6.72 2.00 -0.63
N MET A 116 -7.06 1.31 0.47
CA MET A 116 -6.71 1.68 1.84
C MET A 116 -5.26 1.31 2.19
N ASN A 117 -4.31 1.79 1.39
CA ASN A 117 -2.88 1.62 1.65
C ASN A 117 -2.22 3.00 1.69
N PRO A 118 -2.19 3.68 2.85
CA PRO A 118 -1.69 5.05 2.95
C PRO A 118 -0.23 5.17 2.51
N ASN A 119 0.61 4.14 2.73
CA ASN A 119 2.01 4.16 2.32
C ASN A 119 2.17 4.26 0.79
N ALA A 120 1.24 3.68 0.02
CA ALA A 120 1.27 3.67 -1.44
C ALA A 120 1.30 5.07 -2.05
N TYR A 121 0.66 6.05 -1.40
CA TYR A 121 0.65 7.43 -1.89
C TYR A 121 1.35 8.40 -0.93
N ALA A 122 1.44 8.13 0.38
CA ALA A 122 2.13 9.00 1.32
C ALA A 122 3.64 9.08 1.08
N HIS A 123 4.33 7.95 1.02
CA HIS A 123 5.78 7.99 0.85
C HIS A 123 6.19 8.59 -0.51
N PRO A 124 5.57 8.18 -1.64
CA PRO A 124 5.87 8.81 -2.93
C PRO A 124 5.52 10.30 -2.97
N SER A 125 4.41 10.74 -2.37
CA SER A 125 4.03 12.17 -2.34
C SER A 125 5.03 13.03 -1.57
N ILE A 126 5.46 12.57 -0.39
CA ILE A 126 6.43 13.29 0.44
C ILE A 126 7.80 13.34 -0.26
N MET A 127 8.21 12.21 -0.85
CA MET A 127 9.45 12.14 -1.63
C MET A 127 9.39 13.05 -2.88
N PHE A 128 8.27 13.05 -3.60
CA PHE A 128 8.05 13.92 -4.75
C PHE A 128 8.15 15.39 -4.35
N ALA A 129 7.36 15.84 -3.37
CA ALA A 129 7.32 17.25 -2.98
C ALA A 129 8.65 17.78 -2.41
N GLN A 130 9.45 16.91 -1.79
CA GLN A 130 10.77 17.29 -1.26
C GLN A 130 11.86 17.34 -2.33
N TRP A 131 11.79 16.46 -3.35
CA TRP A 131 12.90 16.21 -4.27
C TRP A 131 12.57 16.45 -5.76
N GLU A 132 11.35 16.88 -6.08
CA GLU A 132 11.03 17.42 -7.40
C GLU A 132 11.92 18.65 -7.66
N GLY A 133 12.60 18.67 -8.81
CA GLY A 133 13.51 19.77 -9.17
C GLY A 133 14.83 19.80 -8.38
N TRP A 134 15.17 18.76 -7.61
CA TRP A 134 16.48 18.68 -6.94
C TRP A 134 17.63 18.86 -7.94
N ASP A 135 18.54 19.78 -7.64
CA ASP A 135 19.61 20.24 -8.54
C ASP A 135 20.86 19.36 -8.52
N GLY A 136 20.80 18.21 -7.83
CA GLY A 136 21.90 17.28 -7.68
C GLY A 136 22.91 17.67 -6.58
N LYS A 137 22.72 18.80 -5.89
CA LYS A 137 23.64 19.21 -4.82
C LYS A 137 23.42 18.38 -3.56
N PRO A 138 24.49 17.80 -3.00
CA PRO A 138 24.40 17.11 -1.72
C PRO A 138 24.03 18.05 -0.56
N LEU A 139 23.48 17.47 0.51
CA LEU A 139 23.17 18.13 1.77
C LEU A 139 24.14 17.70 2.87
N ASP A 140 24.38 18.56 3.86
CA ASP A 140 25.23 18.24 5.01
C ASP A 140 24.56 17.29 6.01
N GLU A 141 23.22 17.27 6.01
CA GLU A 141 22.42 16.37 6.85
C GLU A 141 21.17 15.87 6.14
N ALA A 142 20.69 14.70 6.56
CA ALA A 142 19.43 14.16 6.08
C ALA A 142 18.24 14.93 6.71
N PRO A 143 17.33 15.50 5.90
CA PRO A 143 16.18 16.24 6.40
C PRO A 143 15.18 15.31 7.09
N LEU A 144 14.37 15.87 7.99
CA LEU A 144 13.26 15.16 8.63
C LEU A 144 12.21 14.78 7.58
N PHE A 145 11.64 13.58 7.69
CA PHE A 145 10.65 13.07 6.74
C PHE A 145 9.24 13.56 7.08
N TYR A 146 8.62 12.96 8.10
CA TYR A 146 7.25 13.31 8.49
C TYR A 146 7.20 14.62 9.27
N THR A 147 8.09 14.84 10.23
CA THR A 147 8.04 16.05 11.06
C THR A 147 8.55 17.29 10.35
N GLY A 148 9.26 17.11 9.22
CA GLY A 148 9.71 18.15 8.31
C GLY A 148 8.75 18.43 7.14
N LEU A 149 7.50 17.94 7.18
CA LEU A 149 6.56 18.05 6.07
C LEU A 149 6.32 19.51 5.66
N SER A 150 6.61 19.83 4.40
CA SER A 150 6.36 21.14 3.81
C SER A 150 4.87 21.34 3.48
N GLU A 151 4.45 22.58 3.26
CA GLU A 151 3.08 22.89 2.82
C GLU A 151 2.77 22.22 1.47
N LEU A 152 3.72 22.26 0.52
CA LEU A 152 3.59 21.57 -0.77
C LEU A 152 3.40 20.05 -0.58
N ALA A 153 4.17 19.43 0.31
CA ALA A 153 4.04 18.00 0.57
C ALA A 153 2.67 17.65 1.18
N ALA A 154 2.15 18.49 2.08
CA ALA A 154 0.81 18.32 2.63
C ALA A 154 -0.29 18.49 1.56
N GLU A 155 -0.15 19.46 0.66
CA GLU A 155 -1.08 19.70 -0.46
C GLU A 155 -1.11 18.53 -1.45
N VAL A 156 0.07 18.08 -1.90
CA VAL A 156 0.21 16.93 -2.81
C VAL A 156 -0.38 15.67 -2.17
N LEU A 157 -0.06 15.42 -0.90
CA LEU A 157 -0.54 14.25 -0.17
C LEU A 157 -2.06 14.28 0.02
N SER A 158 -2.62 15.44 0.39
CA SER A 158 -4.07 15.60 0.52
C SER A 158 -4.77 15.38 -0.82
N SER A 159 -4.23 15.95 -1.91
CA SER A 159 -4.80 15.81 -3.25
C SER A 159 -4.75 14.35 -3.76
N ALA A 160 -3.65 13.64 -3.53
CA ALA A 160 -3.54 12.22 -3.84
C ALA A 160 -4.52 11.38 -3.00
N SER A 161 -4.71 11.71 -1.73
CA SER A 161 -5.71 11.06 -0.87
C SER A 161 -7.13 11.28 -1.40
N ASP A 162 -7.46 12.48 -1.84
CA ASP A 162 -8.78 12.81 -2.40
C ASP A 162 -9.04 12.07 -3.72
N GLU A 163 -8.01 11.89 -4.55
CA GLU A 163 -8.07 11.08 -5.76
C GLU A 163 -8.34 9.61 -5.43
N VAL A 164 -7.69 9.03 -4.42
CA VAL A 164 -7.98 7.66 -3.94
C VAL A 164 -9.44 7.52 -3.48
N LEU A 165 -9.96 8.52 -2.76
CA LEU A 165 -11.37 8.54 -2.34
C LEU A 165 -12.32 8.58 -3.54
N LYS A 166 -12.02 9.38 -4.56
CA LYS A 166 -12.81 9.43 -5.81
C LYS A 166 -12.80 8.09 -6.53
N VAL A 167 -11.64 7.43 -6.62
CA VAL A 167 -11.52 6.08 -7.21
C VAL A 167 -12.35 5.07 -6.43
N SER A 168 -12.23 5.06 -5.09
CA SER A 168 -13.02 4.18 -4.22
C SER A 168 -14.54 4.39 -4.41
N LYS A 169 -14.97 5.66 -4.44
CA LYS A 169 -16.37 6.01 -4.67
C LYS A 169 -16.86 5.51 -6.03
N ALA A 170 -16.08 5.74 -7.09
CA ALA A 170 -16.44 5.27 -8.43
C ALA A 170 -16.51 3.74 -8.53
N VAL A 171 -15.61 3.02 -7.86
CA VAL A 171 -15.68 1.54 -7.76
C VAL A 171 -17.01 1.13 -7.11
N SER A 172 -17.35 1.71 -5.96
CA SER A 172 -18.57 1.35 -5.23
C SER A 172 -19.84 1.69 -6.00
N GLU A 173 -19.93 2.89 -6.59
CA GLU A 173 -21.10 3.32 -7.37
C GLU A 173 -21.31 2.48 -8.63
N LYS A 174 -20.23 2.04 -9.29
CA LYS A 174 -20.32 1.26 -10.53
C LYS A 174 -20.54 -0.25 -10.31
N SER A 175 -20.15 -0.79 -9.16
CA SER A 175 -20.21 -2.24 -8.90
C SER A 175 -21.13 -2.66 -7.75
N GLY A 176 -21.50 -1.74 -6.86
CA GLY A 176 -22.22 -2.04 -5.62
C GLY A 176 -21.37 -2.71 -4.53
N VAL A 177 -20.06 -2.88 -4.72
CA VAL A 177 -19.21 -3.43 -3.65
C VAL A 177 -18.97 -2.42 -2.54
N ASP A 178 -18.86 -2.93 -1.32
CA ASP A 178 -18.58 -2.11 -0.14
C ASP A 178 -17.10 -1.73 -0.07
N THR A 179 -16.81 -0.44 -0.28
CA THR A 179 -15.50 0.18 -0.07
C THR A 179 -15.54 1.23 1.04
N SER A 180 -16.54 1.18 1.93
CA SER A 180 -16.75 2.16 3.01
C SER A 180 -15.60 2.22 4.02
N GLN A 181 -14.72 1.22 4.03
CA GLN A 181 -13.51 1.25 4.83
C GLN A 181 -12.50 2.28 4.33
N VAL A 182 -12.56 2.74 3.07
CA VAL A 182 -11.62 3.70 2.47
C VAL A 182 -11.90 5.11 3.00
N THR A 183 -10.93 5.72 3.68
CA THR A 183 -11.03 7.05 4.31
C THR A 183 -9.85 7.93 3.93
N SER A 184 -9.95 9.23 4.21
CA SER A 184 -8.85 10.16 3.94
C SER A 184 -7.63 9.83 4.81
N ILE A 185 -6.44 10.23 4.36
CA ILE A 185 -5.21 10.10 5.16
C ILE A 185 -5.27 10.91 6.46
N TYR A 186 -5.96 12.06 6.45
CA TYR A 186 -6.20 12.84 7.65
C TYR A 186 -7.01 12.05 8.67
N ASP A 187 -8.12 11.43 8.25
CA ASP A 187 -8.97 10.63 9.14
C ASP A 187 -8.21 9.41 9.69
N LEU A 188 -7.34 8.79 8.88
CA LEU A 188 -6.49 7.69 9.34
C LEU A 188 -5.50 8.15 10.42
N LEU A 189 -4.84 9.30 10.22
CA LEU A 189 -3.94 9.85 11.23
C LEU A 189 -4.67 10.18 12.52
N VAL A 190 -5.82 10.85 12.45
CA VAL A 190 -6.63 11.16 13.64
C VAL A 190 -7.08 9.88 14.34
N LYS A 191 -7.55 8.88 13.58
CA LYS A 191 -8.01 7.61 14.13
C LYS A 191 -6.89 6.84 14.85
N PHE A 192 -5.68 6.80 14.30
CA PHE A 192 -4.61 5.96 14.82
C PHE A 192 -3.64 6.70 15.74
N TYR A 193 -3.46 8.00 15.57
CA TYR A 193 -2.39 8.79 16.20
C TYR A 193 -2.89 10.04 16.94
N SER A 194 -4.20 10.25 17.14
CA SER A 194 -4.69 11.44 17.84
C SER A 194 -4.08 11.64 19.23
N HIS A 195 -3.69 10.58 19.92
CA HIS A 195 -3.01 10.62 21.22
C HIS A 195 -1.53 10.99 21.14
N GLU A 196 -0.92 10.90 19.95
CA GLU A 196 0.49 11.22 19.69
C GLU A 196 0.66 12.62 19.07
N MET A 197 -0.43 13.31 18.72
CA MET A 197 -0.40 14.61 18.02
C MET A 197 -0.81 15.74 18.94
N SER A 198 -0.03 16.83 18.96
CA SER A 198 -0.35 18.02 19.76
C SER A 198 -1.19 19.08 19.02
N ASP A 199 -1.26 19.03 17.70
CA ASP A 199 -2.07 19.92 16.86
C ASP A 199 -2.70 19.14 15.69
N THR A 200 -4.02 19.13 15.61
CA THR A 200 -4.81 18.47 14.55
C THR A 200 -5.51 19.46 13.61
N SER A 201 -5.12 20.74 13.62
CA SER A 201 -5.77 21.79 12.82
C SER A 201 -5.63 21.62 11.30
N SER A 202 -4.62 20.86 10.86
CA SER A 202 -4.35 20.59 9.44
C SER A 202 -3.62 19.25 9.27
N LEU A 203 -3.63 18.69 8.06
CA LEU A 203 -2.86 17.49 7.74
C LEU A 203 -1.37 17.68 8.05
N ARG A 204 -0.82 18.86 7.73
CA ARG A 204 0.58 19.18 8.02
C ARG A 204 0.84 19.20 9.52
N SER A 205 0.01 19.89 10.29
CA SER A 205 0.13 19.93 11.76
C SER A 205 0.07 18.53 12.37
N CYS A 206 -0.83 17.67 11.87
CA CYS A 206 -0.90 16.26 12.28
C CYS A 206 0.46 15.56 12.11
N PHE A 207 1.08 15.64 10.93
CA PHE A 207 2.40 15.03 10.71
C PHE A 207 3.52 15.69 11.52
N CYS A 208 3.58 17.03 11.54
CA CYS A 208 4.64 17.79 12.19
C CYS A 208 4.67 17.62 13.72
N THR A 209 3.51 17.42 14.33
CA THR A 209 3.36 17.31 15.79
C THR A 209 3.20 15.89 16.30
N ASN A 210 3.23 14.88 15.43
CA ASN A 210 3.12 13.48 15.83
C ASN A 210 4.42 12.99 16.50
N ALA A 211 4.35 12.69 17.80
CA ALA A 211 5.48 12.21 18.60
C ALA A 211 6.02 10.86 18.10
N ALA A 212 5.18 9.99 17.53
CA ALA A 212 5.60 8.71 16.96
C ALA A 212 6.49 8.84 15.71
N TYR A 213 6.54 10.03 15.09
CA TYR A 213 7.34 10.30 13.91
C TYR A 213 8.65 11.08 14.18
N GLN A 214 8.92 11.40 15.44
CA GLN A 214 10.08 12.20 15.82
C GLN A 214 11.40 11.53 15.41
N GLY A 215 12.29 12.33 14.81
CA GLY A 215 13.62 11.90 14.38
C GLY A 215 13.67 11.05 13.11
N LEU A 216 12.53 10.69 12.50
CA LEU A 216 12.51 9.97 11.23
C LEU A 216 12.96 10.91 10.09
N LYS A 217 13.97 10.48 9.34
CA LYS A 217 14.63 11.27 8.28
C LYS A 217 14.34 10.68 6.90
N HIS A 218 14.48 11.51 5.87
CA HIS A 218 14.45 11.03 4.49
C HIS A 218 15.50 9.93 4.26
N PRO A 219 15.22 8.95 3.40
CA PRO A 219 16.21 7.97 3.00
C PRO A 219 17.28 8.68 2.15
N MET A 220 18.53 8.64 2.63
CA MET A 220 19.67 9.28 1.98
C MET A 220 20.83 8.29 1.82
N LYS A 221 21.62 8.46 0.76
CA LYS A 221 22.93 7.81 0.59
C LYS A 221 24.02 8.78 0.98
N GLU A 222 25.05 8.29 1.66
CA GLU A 222 26.29 9.04 1.84
C GLU A 222 27.00 9.15 0.48
N HIS A 223 27.25 10.37 0.03
CA HIS A 223 27.97 10.67 -1.21
C HIS A 223 29.46 10.90 -0.94
N ASN A 224 29.76 11.68 0.10
CA ASN A 224 31.10 11.90 0.66
C ASN A 224 30.96 11.97 2.19
N LYS A 225 32.10 11.98 2.90
CA LYS A 225 32.09 12.14 4.36
C LYS A 225 31.29 13.40 4.74
N HIS A 226 30.22 13.22 5.52
CA HIS A 226 29.29 14.29 5.93
C HIS A 226 28.52 14.96 4.78
N SER A 227 28.21 14.21 3.72
CA SER A 227 27.47 14.74 2.56
C SER A 227 26.50 13.69 2.03
N PHE A 228 25.23 14.06 1.87
CA PHE A 228 24.12 13.15 1.63
C PHE A 228 23.34 13.51 0.37
N VAL A 229 22.90 12.50 -0.38
CA VAL A 229 22.01 12.64 -1.55
C VAL A 229 20.78 11.74 -1.37
N PRO A 230 19.61 12.07 -1.92
CA PRO A 230 18.40 11.26 -1.76
C PRO A 230 18.58 9.82 -2.29
N ASP A 231 18.12 8.84 -1.51
CA ASP A 231 18.10 7.43 -1.91
C ASP A 231 16.78 7.06 -2.59
N PHE A 232 16.74 7.21 -3.91
CA PHE A 232 15.58 6.80 -4.71
C PHE A 232 15.44 5.27 -4.90
N SER A 233 16.41 4.47 -4.43
CA SER A 233 16.29 3.01 -4.41
C SER A 233 15.66 2.45 -3.13
N HIS A 234 15.36 3.33 -2.16
CA HIS A 234 14.68 2.95 -0.92
C HIS A 234 13.27 2.42 -1.16
N ARG A 235 12.79 1.55 -0.27
CA ARG A 235 11.47 0.89 -0.35
C ARG A 235 10.29 1.85 -0.46
N TYR A 236 10.45 3.08 0.02
CA TYR A 236 9.47 4.17 -0.15
C TYR A 236 9.09 4.45 -1.60
N LEU A 237 9.97 4.12 -2.55
CA LEU A 237 9.64 4.12 -3.98
C LEU A 237 9.60 2.69 -4.52
N THR A 238 10.64 1.89 -4.24
CA THR A 238 10.80 0.58 -4.88
C THR A 238 9.78 -0.49 -4.46
N GLU A 239 9.07 -0.28 -3.35
CA GLU A 239 7.96 -1.11 -2.90
C GLU A 239 6.62 -0.40 -3.10
N ASP A 240 6.47 0.82 -2.58
CA ASP A 240 5.19 1.53 -2.53
C ASP A 240 4.68 1.99 -3.91
N VAL A 241 5.56 2.16 -4.91
CA VAL A 241 5.14 2.51 -6.28
C VAL A 241 4.61 1.29 -7.04
N PRO A 242 5.38 0.22 -7.30
CA PRO A 242 4.91 -0.91 -8.10
C PRO A 242 3.85 -1.79 -7.38
N TYR A 243 3.82 -1.79 -6.05
CA TYR A 243 2.88 -2.58 -5.24
C TYR A 243 1.89 -1.71 -4.47
N GLY A 244 1.71 -0.46 -4.90
CA GLY A 244 0.82 0.53 -4.30
C GLY A 244 0.32 1.52 -5.34
N LEU A 245 1.08 2.60 -5.59
CA LEU A 245 0.67 3.72 -6.43
C LEU A 245 0.24 3.30 -7.85
N ALA A 246 1.02 2.43 -8.51
CA ALA A 246 0.69 1.90 -9.82
C ALA A 246 -0.58 1.04 -9.81
N VAL A 247 -0.86 0.35 -8.69
CA VAL A 247 -2.09 -0.45 -8.52
C VAL A 247 -3.30 0.46 -8.41
N ILE A 248 -3.21 1.52 -7.59
CA ILE A 248 -4.26 2.53 -7.43
C ILE A 248 -4.56 3.18 -8.78
N TRP A 249 -3.51 3.59 -9.50
CA TRP A 249 -3.66 4.17 -10.84
C TRP A 249 -4.34 3.19 -11.80
N GLY A 250 -3.93 1.91 -11.79
CA GLY A 250 -4.54 0.89 -12.63
C GLY A 250 -6.03 0.68 -12.38
N ILE A 251 -6.47 0.78 -11.13
CA ILE A 251 -7.90 0.76 -10.79
C ILE A 251 -8.57 2.04 -11.32
N ALA A 252 -7.95 3.21 -11.15
CA ALA A 252 -8.46 4.49 -11.62
C ALA A 252 -8.73 4.49 -13.14
N GLU A 253 -7.82 3.91 -13.94
CA GLU A 253 -8.00 3.73 -15.38
C GLU A 253 -9.24 2.88 -15.69
N ILE A 254 -9.42 1.76 -15.00
CA ILE A 254 -10.56 0.84 -15.19
C ILE A 254 -11.89 1.54 -14.88
N VAL A 255 -11.93 2.34 -13.81
CA VAL A 255 -13.13 3.10 -13.44
C VAL A 255 -13.19 4.49 -14.08
N GLN A 256 -12.28 4.83 -14.98
CA GLN A 256 -12.26 6.10 -15.73
C GLN A 256 -12.33 7.33 -14.81
N VAL A 257 -11.49 7.36 -13.78
CA VAL A 257 -11.34 8.50 -12.87
C VAL A 257 -9.98 9.14 -13.10
N ASP A 258 -9.97 10.44 -13.39
CA ASP A 258 -8.74 11.20 -13.53
C ASP A 258 -8.03 11.36 -12.18
N THR A 259 -6.72 11.12 -12.17
CA THR A 259 -5.87 11.22 -10.97
C THR A 259 -4.63 12.08 -11.24
N PRO A 260 -4.78 13.38 -11.58
CA PRO A 260 -3.69 14.22 -12.04
C PRO A 260 -2.54 14.39 -11.03
N THR A 261 -2.81 14.26 -9.73
CA THR A 261 -1.77 14.30 -8.69
C THR A 261 -1.00 13.00 -8.67
N ILE A 262 -1.69 11.86 -8.65
CA ILE A 262 -1.05 10.54 -8.76
C ILE A 262 -0.24 10.43 -10.05
N ASP A 263 -0.72 10.98 -11.18
CA ASP A 263 0.01 11.00 -12.45
C ASP A 263 1.38 11.67 -12.31
N LYS A 264 1.43 12.86 -11.70
CA LYS A 264 2.67 13.60 -11.48
C LYS A 264 3.64 12.81 -10.59
N ILE A 265 3.14 12.26 -9.48
CA ILE A 265 3.95 11.47 -8.55
C ILE A 265 4.49 10.22 -9.23
N LEU A 266 3.65 9.50 -9.99
CA LEU A 266 4.03 8.26 -10.65
C LEU A 266 5.06 8.49 -11.77
N LEU A 267 4.87 9.53 -12.59
CA LEU A 267 5.82 9.93 -13.64
C LEU A 267 7.18 10.32 -13.06
N TRP A 268 7.19 11.09 -11.97
CA TRP A 268 8.43 11.44 -11.29
C TRP A 268 9.09 10.21 -10.66
N ALA A 269 8.33 9.38 -9.95
CA ALA A 269 8.88 8.24 -9.23
C ALA A 269 9.43 7.17 -10.19
N GLN A 270 8.74 6.88 -11.29
CA GLN A 270 9.24 5.94 -12.30
C GLN A 270 10.56 6.42 -12.91
N GLU A 271 10.71 7.73 -13.20
CA GLU A 271 11.98 8.31 -13.66
C GLU A 271 13.09 8.09 -12.63
N LYS A 272 12.86 8.44 -11.36
CA LYS A 272 13.85 8.28 -10.29
C LYS A 272 14.24 6.83 -10.02
N MET A 273 13.33 5.91 -10.26
CA MET A 273 13.58 4.47 -10.15
C MET A 273 14.23 3.87 -11.40
N GLY A 274 14.37 4.62 -12.50
CA GLY A 274 14.83 4.09 -13.79
C GLY A 274 13.86 3.08 -14.39
N LYS A 275 12.56 3.30 -14.17
CA LYS A 275 11.45 2.42 -14.55
C LYS A 275 10.48 3.14 -15.48
N GLU A 276 9.70 2.38 -16.23
CA GLU A 276 8.65 2.92 -17.09
C GLU A 276 7.35 2.15 -16.91
N TYR A 277 6.39 2.77 -16.22
CA TYR A 277 5.07 2.20 -15.94
C TYR A 277 3.98 2.94 -16.74
N LEU A 278 3.85 4.25 -16.50
CA LEU A 278 2.90 5.12 -17.20
C LEU A 278 3.56 5.70 -18.44
N VAL A 279 2.91 5.56 -19.61
CA VAL A 279 3.34 6.14 -20.89
C VAL A 279 2.14 6.81 -21.55
N GLY A 280 2.19 8.14 -21.66
CA GLY A 280 1.01 8.92 -21.98
C GLY A 280 -0.03 8.80 -20.86
N SER A 281 -1.25 8.40 -21.22
CA SER A 281 -2.37 8.23 -20.27
C SER A 281 -2.72 6.76 -20.02
N LYS A 282 -1.74 5.84 -20.14
CA LYS A 282 -1.94 4.38 -20.01
C LYS A 282 -0.80 3.70 -19.26
N LEU A 283 -1.12 2.73 -18.40
CA LEU A 283 -0.14 1.79 -17.83
C LEU A 283 0.31 0.77 -18.88
N GLN A 284 1.17 1.21 -19.78
CA GLN A 284 1.68 0.42 -20.89
C GLN A 284 3.21 0.50 -21.06
N GLY A 285 3.91 1.03 -20.06
CA GLY A 285 5.37 1.09 -20.05
C GLY A 285 6.02 -0.30 -19.97
N LYS A 286 7.29 -0.39 -20.37
CA LYS A 286 8.01 -1.68 -20.46
C LYS A 286 8.15 -2.42 -19.11
N ASP A 287 8.02 -1.74 -17.98
CA ASP A 287 8.16 -2.32 -16.65
C ASP A 287 6.81 -2.63 -15.98
N VAL A 288 5.66 -2.42 -16.63
CA VAL A 288 4.32 -2.67 -16.03
C VAL A 288 4.16 -4.09 -15.49
N LEU A 289 4.75 -5.09 -16.16
CA LEU A 289 4.72 -6.49 -15.72
C LEU A 289 5.41 -6.74 -14.38
N SER A 290 6.23 -5.79 -13.89
CA SER A 290 6.86 -5.85 -12.58
C SER A 290 6.01 -5.25 -11.45
N THR A 291 4.80 -4.78 -11.77
CA THR A 291 3.84 -4.20 -10.83
C THR A 291 2.73 -5.19 -10.46
N ARG A 292 1.94 -4.83 -9.44
CA ARG A 292 0.67 -5.51 -9.12
C ARG A 292 -0.56 -4.83 -9.72
N ALA A 293 -0.38 -3.90 -10.64
CA ALA A 293 -1.51 -3.25 -11.29
C ALA A 293 -2.38 -4.31 -12.01
N PRO A 294 -3.71 -4.18 -12.02
CA PRO A 294 -4.58 -5.18 -12.64
C PRO A 294 -4.25 -5.41 -14.13
N GLN A 295 -3.76 -4.39 -14.83
CA GLN A 295 -3.24 -4.42 -16.20
C GLN A 295 -2.10 -5.44 -16.39
N SER A 296 -1.23 -5.63 -15.39
CA SER A 296 -0.10 -6.58 -15.50
C SER A 296 -0.55 -8.03 -15.58
N TYR A 297 -1.80 -8.31 -15.19
CA TYR A 297 -2.45 -9.62 -15.23
C TYR A 297 -3.55 -9.72 -16.29
N GLY A 298 -3.69 -8.72 -17.17
CA GLY A 298 -4.76 -8.67 -18.18
C GLY A 298 -6.15 -8.39 -17.61
N LEU A 299 -6.25 -7.91 -16.37
CA LEU A 299 -7.52 -7.52 -15.74
C LEU A 299 -7.80 -6.05 -16.10
N THR A 300 -8.57 -5.79 -17.15
CA THR A 300 -8.78 -4.43 -17.69
C THR A 300 -10.23 -3.95 -17.64
N SER A 301 -11.10 -4.65 -16.92
CA SER A 301 -12.50 -4.27 -16.72
C SER A 301 -12.86 -4.31 -15.24
N LEU A 302 -13.92 -3.60 -14.86
CA LEU A 302 -14.41 -3.60 -13.49
C LEU A 302 -14.77 -5.03 -13.04
N ASP A 303 -15.52 -5.77 -13.85
CA ASP A 303 -15.88 -7.16 -13.55
C ASP A 303 -14.67 -8.09 -13.36
N ALA A 304 -13.55 -7.83 -14.04
CA ALA A 304 -12.33 -8.64 -13.92
C ALA A 304 -11.59 -8.39 -12.59
N ILE A 305 -11.73 -7.21 -11.99
CA ILE A 305 -11.08 -6.85 -10.73
C ILE A 305 -11.96 -7.08 -9.48
N LEU A 306 -13.27 -7.33 -9.66
CA LEU A 306 -14.21 -7.76 -8.61
C LEU A 306 -14.20 -9.27 -8.42
#